data_AF-A0A6A5VH16-F1
#
_entry.id   AF-A0A6A5VH16-F1
#
_cell.length_a   1.000
_cell.length_b   1.000
_cell.length_c   1.000
_cell.angle_alpha   90.00
_cell.angle_beta   90.00
_cell.angle_gamma   90.00
#
_symmetry.space_group_name_H-M   'P 1'
#
loop_
_entity.id
_entity.type
_entity.pdbx_description
1 polymer ?
#
loop_
_entity_poly.entity_id
_entity_poly.type
_entity_poly.pdbx_seq_one_letter_code
_entity_poly.pdbx_strand_id
1 'polypeptide(L)' 'MPPKEDVLSKQGEPIAEGDHVYTKIRGGRHEGDVDKIVTSKEEAKAEGVRDLPKVLFTDQKGQGCCA' A
#
# COMPACT_ATOMS: atom_id res chain seq x y z
N MET A 1 -18.95 -13.80 -6.54
CA MET A 1 -18.03 -12.67 -6.29
C MET A 1 -17.28 -12.99 -5.01
N PRO A 2 -16.00 -13.40 -5.05
CA PRO A 2 -15.23 -13.49 -3.83
C PRO A 2 -15.03 -12.07 -3.28
N PRO A 3 -15.17 -11.86 -1.96
CA PRO A 3 -14.90 -10.57 -1.33
C PRO A 3 -13.43 -10.23 -1.57
N LYS A 4 -13.18 -9.01 -2.03
CA LYS A 4 -11.82 -8.47 -2.19
C LYS A 4 -11.27 -8.36 -0.77
N GLU A 5 -10.26 -9.15 -0.41
CA GLU A 5 -9.67 -9.16 0.93
C GLU A 5 -9.40 -7.71 1.39
N ASP A 6 -10.12 -7.26 2.42
CA ASP A 6 -10.06 -5.88 2.88
C ASP A 6 -8.66 -5.62 3.46
N VAL A 7 -7.83 -4.87 2.72
CA VAL A 7 -6.53 -4.43 3.23
C VAL A 7 -6.79 -3.32 4.22
N LEU A 8 -6.67 -3.63 5.49
CA LEU A 8 -6.93 -2.68 6.56
C LEU A 8 -5.67 -1.89 6.92
N SER A 9 -5.82 -0.59 7.11
CA SER A 9 -4.82 0.27 7.72
C SER A 9 -4.58 -0.13 9.19
N LYS A 10 -3.54 0.44 9.81
CA LYS A 10 -3.31 0.25 11.26
C LYS A 10 -4.47 0.78 12.11
N GLN A 11 -5.27 1.69 11.57
CA GLN A 11 -6.47 2.22 12.21
C GLN A 11 -7.71 1.32 12.01
N GLY A 12 -7.59 0.24 11.22
CA GLY A 12 -8.72 -0.64 10.87
C GLY A 12 -9.60 -0.08 9.76
N GLU A 13 -9.11 0.90 9.00
CA GLU A 13 -9.83 1.48 7.87
C GLU A 13 -9.48 0.71 6.58
N PRO A 14 -10.47 0.34 5.76
CA PRO A 14 -10.21 -0.35 4.50
C PRO A 14 -9.51 0.58 3.51
N ILE A 15 -8.36 0.13 3.01
CA ILE A 15 -7.56 0.83 2.00
C ILE A 15 -7.95 0.30 0.62
N ALA A 16 -8.23 1.22 -0.30
CA ALA A 16 -8.52 0.92 -1.70
C ALA A 16 -7.54 1.65 -2.63
N GLU A 17 -7.49 1.22 -3.90
CA GLU A 17 -6.77 1.94 -4.95
C GLU A 17 -7.34 3.35 -5.08
N GLY A 18 -6.47 4.36 -5.07
CA GLY A 18 -6.84 5.78 -5.03
C GLY A 18 -7.15 6.35 -3.65
N ASP A 19 -7.02 5.57 -2.57
CA ASP A 19 -7.13 6.07 -1.21
C ASP A 19 -5.82 6.74 -0.77
N HIS A 20 -5.89 7.74 0.11
CA HIS A 20 -4.72 8.50 0.54
C HIS A 20 -4.12 7.91 1.82
N VAL A 21 -2.98 7.23 1.69
CA VAL A 21 -2.30 6.56 2.81
C VAL A 21 -1.13 7.38 3.32
N TYR A 22 -0.80 7.19 4.59
CA TYR A 22 0.40 7.79 5.18
C TYR A 22 1.15 6.83 6.08
N THR A 23 2.48 6.87 5.98
CA THR A 23 3.40 6.09 6.79
C THR A 23 4.29 7.03 7.56
N LYS A 24 4.15 7.04 8.90
CA LYS A 24 4.99 7.86 9.78
C LYS A 24 6.36 7.21 9.95
N ILE A 25 7.43 7.97 9.71
CA ILE A 25 8.81 7.55 9.94
C ILE A 25 9.49 8.48 10.96
N ARG A 26 10.60 8.04 11.56
CA ARG A 26 11.38 8.92 12.44
C ARG A 26 12.06 9.98 11.58
N GLY A 27 11.64 11.25 11.72
CA GLY A 27 12.16 12.37 10.95
C GLY A 27 11.32 12.79 9.74
N GLY A 28 10.12 12.22 9.55
CA GLY A 28 9.23 12.62 8.47
C GLY A 28 7.96 11.78 8.37
N ARG A 29 7.28 11.90 7.25
CA ARG A 29 6.13 11.07 6.86
C ARG A 29 6.19 10.86 5.35
N HIS A 30 5.77 9.68 4.92
CA HIS A 30 5.47 9.41 3.53
C HIS A 30 3.95 9.44 3.38
N GLU A 31 3.44 10.28 2.50
CA GLU A 31 2.02 10.53 2.23
C GLU A 31 1.81 10.48 0.73
N GLY A 32 0.83 9.69 0.29
CA GLY A 32 0.50 9.58 -1.12
C GLY A 32 -0.70 8.69 -1.39
N ASP A 33 -1.16 8.75 -2.63
CA ASP A 33 -2.32 7.99 -3.09
C ASP A 33 -1.91 6.56 -3.50
N VAL A 34 -2.75 5.59 -3.15
CA VAL A 34 -2.51 4.19 -3.45
C VAL A 34 -2.62 3.93 -4.95
N ASP A 35 -1.51 3.51 -5.55
CA ASP A 35 -1.44 3.11 -6.95
C ASP A 35 -1.95 1.68 -7.13
N LYS A 36 -1.48 0.77 -6.26
CA LYS A 36 -1.80 -0.66 -6.37
C LYS A 36 -1.73 -1.36 -5.01
N ILE A 37 -2.65 -2.28 -4.79
CA ILE A 37 -2.67 -3.14 -3.61
C ILE A 37 -2.31 -4.56 -4.03
N VAL A 38 -1.17 -5.04 -3.56
CA VAL A 38 -0.68 -6.40 -3.82
C VAL A 38 -1.13 -7.31 -2.68
N THR A 39 -2.20 -8.06 -2.91
CA THR A 39 -2.68 -9.11 -1.99
C THR A 39 -2.26 -10.52 -2.45
N SER A 40 -1.90 -10.69 -3.72
CA SER A 40 -1.57 -11.99 -4.30
C SER A 40 -0.07 -12.24 -4.40
N LYS A 41 0.36 -13.46 -4.03
CA LYS A 41 1.78 -13.88 -4.14
C LYS A 41 2.33 -13.79 -5.56
N GLU A 42 1.48 -13.92 -6.58
CA GLU A 42 1.86 -13.80 -7.99
C GLU A 42 2.26 -12.36 -8.35
N GLU A 43 1.44 -11.39 -7.97
CA GLU A 43 1.73 -9.97 -8.15
C GLU A 43 2.95 -9.54 -7.34
N ALA A 44 3.10 -10.05 -6.11
CA ALA A 44 4.27 -9.77 -5.30
C ALA A 44 5.58 -10.29 -5.91
N LYS A 45 5.56 -11.44 -6.58
CA LYS A 45 6.73 -11.93 -7.32
C LYS A 45 7.07 -11.06 -8.54
N ALA A 46 6.05 -10.54 -9.22
CA ALA A 46 6.24 -9.64 -10.36
C ALA A 46 6.83 -8.29 -9.91
N GLU A 47 6.35 -7.75 -8.80
CA GLU A 47 6.82 -6.48 -8.20
C GLU A 47 8.06 -6.66 -7.30
N GLY A 48 8.49 -7.89 -7.02
CA GLY A 48 9.64 -8.18 -6.16
C GLY A 48 9.41 -7.94 -4.66
N VAL A 49 8.16 -7.88 -4.23
CA VAL A 49 7.74 -7.65 -2.84
C VAL A 49 7.64 -8.97 -2.07
N ARG A 50 8.04 -8.99 -0.80
CA ARG A 50 8.07 -10.22 0.03
C ARG A 50 6.97 -10.30 1.09
N ASP A 51 6.48 -9.17 1.59
CA ASP A 51 5.49 -9.10 2.67
C ASP A 51 4.13 -8.70 2.11
N LEU A 52 3.16 -9.61 2.17
CA LEU A 52 1.77 -9.37 1.78
C LEU A 52 0.85 -9.34 3.00
N PRO A 53 -0.23 -8.54 2.97
CA PRO A 53 -0.61 -7.60 1.92
C PRO A 53 0.32 -6.38 1.87
N LYS A 54 0.69 -5.93 0.66
CA LYS A 54 1.52 -4.73 0.45
C LYS A 54 0.78 -3.66 -0.30
N VAL A 55 0.92 -2.41 0.15
CA VAL A 55 0.35 -1.24 -0.51
C VAL A 55 1.47 -0.48 -1.21
N LEU A 56 1.36 -0.33 -2.53
CA LEU A 56 2.25 0.48 -3.36
C LEU A 56 1.61 1.84 -3.58
N PHE A 57 2.31 2.90 -3.21
CA PHE A 57 1.86 4.28 -3.38
C PHE A 57 3.04 5.18 -3.74
N THR A 58 2.75 6.27 -4.44
CA THR A 58 3.76 7.25 -4.83
C THR A 58 3.71 8.43 -3.86
N ASP A 59 4.82 8.70 -3.17
CA ASP A 59 4.89 9.82 -2.22
C ASP A 59 4.95 11.19 -2.92
N GLN A 60 4.56 12.26 -2.23
CA GLN A 60 4.65 13.66 -2.69
C GLN A 60 6.04 14.04 -3.26
N LYS A 61 7.12 13.37 -2.81
CA LYS A 61 8.49 13.61 -3.31
C LYS A 61 8.82 12.87 -4.61
N GLY A 62 7.86 12.17 -5.22
CA GLY A 62 8.06 11.35 -6.42
C GLY A 62 8.87 10.09 -6.16
N GLN A 63 8.99 9.68 -4.89
CA GLN A 63 9.66 8.46 -4.49
C GLN A 63 8.62 7.35 -4.35
N GLY A 64 8.75 6.27 -5.12
CA GLY A 64 7.91 5.08 -4.97
C GLY A 64 8.15 4.46 -3.59
N CYS A 65 7.13 4.47 -2.74
CA CYS A 65 7.21 3.97 -1.37
C CYS A 65 6.24 2.80 -1.19
N CYS A 66 6.65 1.82 -0.39
CA CYS A 66 5.85 0.64 -0.12
C CYS A 66 5.43 0.66 1.36
N ALA A 67 4.12 0.79 1.65
CA ALA A 67 3.55 0.69 3.00
C ALA A 67 3.37 -0.77 3.39
#